data_AF-A0A7D7VLD1-F1
#
_entry.id   AF-A0A7D7VLD1-F1
#
_cell.length_a   1.000
_cell.length_b   1.000
_cell.length_c   1.000
_cell.angle_alpha   90.00
_cell.angle_beta   90.00
_cell.angle_gamma   90.00
#
_symmetry.space_group_name_H-M   'P 1'
#
loop_
_entity.id
_entity.type
_entity.pdbx_description
1 polymer ?
#
loop_
_entity_poly.entity_id
_entity_poly.type
_entity_poly.pdbx_seq_one_letter_code
_entity_poly.pdbx_strand_id
1 'polypeptide(L)' 'MLWLVIALTLGLAPFSPEPHVWEKLKWVISGAEGMRPIDWFDFFLHGAPWALLFTSLIKKFFFR' A
#
# COMPACT_ATOMS: atom_id res chain seq x y z
N MET A 1 -2.73 14.40 7.95
CA MET A 1 -3.80 13.54 8.48
C MET A 1 -4.59 12.84 7.39
N LEU A 2 -4.94 13.50 6.27
CA LEU A 2 -5.64 12.84 5.16
C LEU A 2 -5.02 11.50 4.74
N TRP A 3 -3.72 11.49 4.45
CA TRP A 3 -3.00 10.27 4.04
C TRP A 3 -2.97 9.17 5.09
N LEU A 4 -3.04 9.53 6.38
CA LEU A 4 -3.14 8.54 7.45
C LEU A 4 -4.48 7.81 7.38
N VAL A 5 -5.57 8.56 7.20
CA VAL A 5 -6.91 7.97 7.09
C VAL A 5 -7.02 7.09 5.85
N ILE A 6 -6.51 7.54 4.70
CA ILE A 6 -6.56 6.77 3.45
C ILE A 6 -5.69 5.51 3.55
N ALA A 7 -4.49 5.58 4.16
CA ALA A 7 -3.64 4.41 4.36
C ALA A 7 -4.27 3.37 5.28
N LEU A 8 -4.91 3.82 6.37
CA LEU A 8 -5.58 2.93 7.32
C LEU A 8 -6.94 2.41 6.83
N THR A 9 -7.48 2.93 5.73
CA THR A 9 -8.75 2.49 5.14
C THR A 9 -8.50 1.78 3.82
N LEU A 10 -8.35 2.52 2.72
CA LEU A 10 -8.07 1.98 1.40
C LEU A 10 -6.76 1.17 1.38
N GLY A 11 -5.70 1.66 2.03
CA GLY A 11 -4.41 0.98 2.01
C GLY A 11 -4.37 -0.36 2.77
N LEU A 12 -5.31 -0.60 3.68
CA LEU A 12 -5.45 -1.85 4.43
C LEU A 12 -6.62 -2.72 3.96
N ALA A 13 -7.41 -2.26 2.98
CA ALA A 13 -8.54 -3.04 2.49
C ALA A 13 -8.06 -4.28 1.71
N PRO A 14 -8.83 -5.38 1.75
CA PRO A 14 -9.83 -5.72 2.78
C PRO A 14 -9.13 -6.05 4.11
N PHE A 15 -9.76 -5.74 5.25
CA PHE A 15 -9.15 -5.99 6.56
C PHE A 15 -9.13 -7.47 6.97
N SER A 16 -9.85 -8.34 6.25
CA SER A 16 -9.96 -9.77 6.53
C SER A 16 -10.09 -10.55 5.22
N PRO A 17 -9.50 -11.76 5.10
CA PRO A 17 -8.60 -12.37 6.08
C PRO A 17 -7.23 -11.69 6.18
N GLU A 18 -6.82 -10.96 5.14
CA GLU A 18 -5.53 -10.29 5.05
C GLU A 18 -5.62 -9.08 4.10
N PRO A 19 -4.97 -7.94 4.42
CA PRO A 19 -4.90 -6.79 3.53
C PRO A 19 -4.27 -7.11 2.18
N HIS A 20 -4.84 -6.58 1.09
CA HIS A 20 -4.29 -6.78 -0.25
C HIS A 20 -2.84 -6.30 -0.35
N VAL A 21 -2.49 -5.15 0.23
CA VAL A 21 -1.11 -4.64 0.22
C VAL A 21 -0.12 -5.66 0.81
N TRP A 22 -0.54 -6.42 1.81
CA TRP A 22 0.30 -7.41 2.48
C TRP A 22 0.34 -8.74 1.74
N GLU A 23 -0.80 -9.21 1.23
CA GLU A 23 -0.88 -10.38 0.33
C GLU A 23 0.03 -10.19 -0.88
N LYS A 24 -0.11 -9.06 -1.60
CA LYS A 24 0.67 -8.77 -2.80
C LYS A 24 2.15 -8.57 -2.50
N LEU A 25 2.50 -7.96 -1.36
CA LEU A 25 3.91 -7.83 -0.96
C LEU A 25 4.58 -9.20 -0.80
N LYS A 26 3.93 -10.16 -0.13
CA LYS A 26 4.45 -11.53 -0.02
C LYS A 26 4.60 -12.19 -1.39
N TRP A 27 3.63 -11.98 -2.28
CA TRP A 27 3.67 -12.51 -3.65
C TRP A 27 4.83 -11.92 -4.46
N VAL A 28 5.10 -10.62 -4.33
CA VAL A 28 6.26 -9.97 -4.97
C VAL A 28 7.57 -10.52 -4.40
N ILE A 29 7.67 -10.68 -3.08
CA ILE A 29 8.85 -11.26 -2.42
C ILE A 29 9.09 -12.71 -2.88
N SER A 30 8.03 -13.47 -3.17
CA SER A 30 8.12 -14.83 -3.71
C SER A 30 8.36 -14.89 -5.23
N GLY A 31 8.80 -13.79 -5.85
CA GLY A 31 9.17 -13.75 -7.27
C GLY A 31 8.07 -13.29 -8.24
N ALA A 32 6.91 -12.87 -7.74
CA ALA A 32 5.78 -12.39 -8.55
C ALA A 32 5.30 -13.37 -9.64
N GLU A 33 5.58 -14.66 -9.49
CA GLU A 33 5.21 -15.68 -10.47
C GLU A 33 3.69 -15.74 -10.62
N GLY A 34 3.20 -15.63 -11.86
CA GLY A 34 1.77 -15.66 -12.17
C GLY A 34 1.00 -14.36 -11.86
N MET A 35 1.66 -13.28 -11.42
CA MET A 35 0.98 -11.99 -11.24
C MET A 35 0.50 -11.42 -12.58
N ARG A 36 -0.80 -11.14 -12.67
CA ARG A 36 -1.40 -10.49 -13.85
C ARG A 36 -1.37 -8.97 -13.68
N PRO A 37 -1.60 -8.20 -14.76
CA PRO A 37 -1.66 -6.74 -14.67
C PRO A 37 -2.66 -6.21 -13.62
N ILE A 38 -3.77 -6.91 -13.41
CA ILE A 38 -4.76 -6.53 -12.38
C ILE A 38 -4.22 -6.71 -10.95
N ASP A 39 -3.36 -7.71 -10.73
CA ASP A 39 -2.76 -7.97 -9.43
C ASP A 39 -1.69 -6.91 -9.11
N TRP A 40 -0.98 -6.43 -10.14
CA TRP A 40 -0.11 -5.26 -10.03
C TRP A 40 -0.87 -3.97 -9.76
N PHE A 41 -1.97 -3.74 -10.48
CA PHE A 41 -2.84 -2.60 -10.21
C PHE A 41 -3.33 -2.62 -8.76
N ASP A 42 -3.78 -3.77 -8.27
CA ASP A 42 -4.25 -3.95 -6.91
C ASP A 42 -3.14 -3.68 -5.88
N PHE A 43 -1.91 -4.17 -6.12
CA PHE A 43 -0.75 -3.85 -5.29
C PHE A 43 -0.47 -2.35 -5.22
N PHE A 44 -0.46 -1.65 -6.36
CA PHE A 44 -0.21 -0.21 -6.38
C PHE A 44 -1.36 0.60 -5.79
N LEU A 45 -2.61 0.20 -6.01
CA LEU A 45 -3.78 0.87 -5.46
C LEU A 45 -3.76 0.87 -3.93
N HIS A 46 -3.47 -0.28 -3.32
CA HIS A 46 -3.41 -0.41 -1.86
C HIS A 46 -2.07 0.07 -1.28
N GLY A 47 -0.98 0.02 -2.06
CA GLY A 47 0.35 0.49 -1.65
C GLY A 47 0.56 2.01 -1.74
N ALA A 48 -0.06 2.68 -2.72
CA ALA A 48 0.11 4.12 -2.94
C ALA A 48 -0.26 5.00 -1.73
N PRO A 49 -1.36 4.73 -0.99
CA PRO A 49 -1.68 5.44 0.25
C PRO A 49 -0.55 5.44 1.29
N TRP A 50 0.17 4.32 1.42
CA TRP A 50 1.30 4.20 2.33
C TRP A 50 2.50 5.04 1.89
N ALA A 51 2.85 4.99 0.60
CA ALA A 51 3.91 5.83 0.05
C ALA A 51 3.61 7.33 0.24
N LEU A 52 2.35 7.73 0.02
CA LEU A 52 1.90 9.12 0.23
C LEU A 52 1.90 9.51 1.71
N LEU A 53 1.56 8.59 2.61
CA LEU A 53 1.68 8.80 4.05
C LEU A 53 3.15 9.04 4.44
N PHE A 54 4.06 8.15 4.05
CA PHE A 54 5.48 8.28 4.39
C PHE A 54 6.09 9.57 3.84
N THR A 55 5.85 9.88 2.55
CA THR A 55 6.35 11.13 1.96
C THR A 55 5.76 12.36 2.64
N SER A 56 4.49 12.34 3.03
CA SER A 56 3.86 13.43 3.79
C SER A 56 4.46 13.58 5.19
N LEU A 57 4.80 12.50 5.87
CA LEU A 57 5.44 12.54 7.19
C LEU A 57 6.87 13.06 7.07
N ILE A 58 7.64 12.56 6.10
CA ILE A 58 9.02 13.01 5.84
C ILE A 58 9.04 14.53 5.60
N LYS A 59 8.18 15.04 4.70
CA LYS A 59 8.06 16.48 4.46
C LYS A 59 7.71 17.25 5.74
N LYS A 60 6.75 16.75 6.51
CA LYS A 60 6.29 17.41 7.74
C LYS A 60 7.36 17.47 8.84
N PHE A 61 8.25 16.49 8.94
CA PHE A 61 9.23 16.40 10.02
C PHE A 61 10.64 16.88 9.63
N PHE A 62 11.03 16.77 8.36
CA PHE A 62 12.40 17.06 7.92
C PHE A 62 12.54 18.27 6.99
N PHE A 63 11.46 18.72 6.35
CA PHE A 63 11.48 19.82 5.35
C PHE A 63 10.50 20.93 5.71
N ARG A 64 10.30 21.13 7.01
CA ARG A 64 9.32 22.06 7.54
C ARG A 64 9.79 23.50 7.44
#